data_AF-B1ZWK7-F1
#
_entry.id   AF-B1ZWK7-F1
#
_cell.length_a   1.000
_cell.length_b   1.000
_cell.length_c   1.000
_cell.angle_alpha   90.00
_cell.angle_beta   90.00
_cell.angle_gamma   90.00
#
_symmetry.space_group_name_H-M   'P 1'
#
loop_
_entity.id
_entity.type
_entity.pdbx_description
1 polymer ?
#
loop_
_entity_poly.entity_id
_entity_poly.type
_entity_poly.pdbx_seq_one_letter_code
_entity_poly.pdbx_strand_id
1 'polypeptide(L)'
;MKTYQTPIRHALCAASLLAFTAATPVFAADTSRASSADKTTPTASASATAGERSMSGSLQLSRGDRRFVDKLAKLGMEEVALSKLATTQAARPDIRNFAQELVAAHEKVNAELSKLASSKGLMLPTDETNLAKWSKKSAKDFDEDYLEKMIDAHEDSIDLLSSHAEKSDDAELASFARMHLPAMQEHLQTAKNLKHKSVK
;
A
#
# COMPACT_ATOMS: atom_id res chain seq x y z
N MET A 1 -47.41 31.31 17.25
CA MET A 1 -47.31 29.85 17.41
C MET A 1 -48.20 29.19 16.38
N LYS A 2 -47.63 28.66 15.29
CA LYS A 2 -48.34 27.86 14.29
C LYS A 2 -47.42 26.70 13.92
N THR A 3 -47.82 25.50 14.32
CA THR A 3 -47.14 24.23 14.11
C THR A 3 -47.35 23.77 12.67
N TYR A 4 -46.27 23.39 12.00
CA TYR A 4 -46.31 22.68 10.72
C TYR A 4 -45.80 21.26 10.95
N GLN A 5 -46.69 20.29 10.74
CA GLN A 5 -46.43 18.87 10.84
C GLN A 5 -46.69 18.30 9.45
N THR A 6 -45.65 17.80 8.79
CA THR A 6 -45.73 17.12 7.50
C THR A 6 -45.47 15.61 7.70
N PRO A 7 -46.27 14.73 7.08
CA PRO A 7 -46.21 13.29 7.33
C PRO A 7 -45.12 12.57 6.52
N ILE A 8 -44.57 11.57 7.19
CA ILE A 8 -43.68 10.50 6.70
C ILE A 8 -44.41 9.71 5.61
N ARG A 9 -43.79 9.55 4.43
CA ARG A 9 -44.24 8.62 3.39
C ARG A 9 -43.28 7.44 3.35
N HIS A 10 -43.76 6.29 3.81
CA HIS A 10 -43.13 4.99 3.61
C HIS A 10 -43.22 4.61 2.12
N ALA A 11 -42.07 4.32 1.51
CA ALA A 11 -41.99 3.64 0.22
C ALA A 11 -41.68 2.16 0.49
N LEU A 12 -42.67 1.31 0.24
CA LEU A 12 -42.59 -0.15 0.14
C LEU A 12 -42.75 -0.53 -1.34
N CYS A 13 -42.35 -1.78 -1.66
CA CYS A 13 -42.42 -2.48 -2.96
C CYS A 13 -41.17 -2.30 -3.85
N ALA A 14 -40.55 -3.33 -4.42
CA ALA A 14 -40.84 -4.76 -4.49
C ALA A 14 -39.52 -5.51 -4.80
N ALA A 15 -39.27 -6.64 -4.16
CA ALA A 15 -38.19 -7.56 -4.50
C ALA A 15 -38.77 -8.70 -5.34
N SER A 16 -38.41 -8.74 -6.63
CA SER A 16 -38.77 -9.83 -7.53
C SER A 16 -37.66 -10.89 -7.54
N LEU A 17 -38.04 -12.10 -7.16
CA LEU A 17 -37.28 -13.34 -7.32
C LEU A 17 -37.18 -13.73 -8.79
N LEU A 18 -35.98 -14.11 -9.24
CA LEU A 18 -35.80 -15.01 -10.38
C LEU A 18 -34.68 -16.00 -10.04
N ALA A 19 -35.09 -17.25 -9.80
CA ALA A 19 -34.23 -18.41 -9.71
C ALA A 19 -33.74 -18.78 -11.12
N PHE A 20 -32.46 -19.13 -11.27
CA PHE A 20 -31.97 -19.81 -12.45
C PHE A 20 -31.15 -21.04 -12.06
N THR A 21 -31.43 -22.10 -12.80
CA THR A 21 -31.21 -23.52 -12.54
C THR A 21 -29.79 -23.99 -12.84
N ALA A 22 -29.28 -24.91 -12.03
CA ALA A 22 -28.05 -25.65 -12.30
C ALA A 22 -28.28 -26.74 -13.35
N ALA A 23 -27.39 -26.83 -14.34
CA ALA A 23 -27.34 -27.93 -15.31
C ALA A 23 -25.89 -28.39 -15.49
N THR A 24 -25.60 -29.61 -15.03
CA THR A 24 -24.41 -30.39 -15.39
C THR A 24 -24.69 -31.21 -16.65
N PRO A 25 -23.69 -31.44 -17.51
CA PRO A 25 -23.70 -32.62 -18.35
C PRO A 25 -22.54 -33.58 -18.05
N VAL A 26 -22.92 -34.86 -18.18
CA VAL A 26 -22.18 -36.11 -18.06
C VAL A 26 -21.31 -36.36 -19.30
N PHE A 27 -20.25 -37.15 -19.08
CA PHE A 27 -19.33 -37.81 -20.00
C PHE A 27 -19.89 -38.28 -21.36
N ALA A 28 -19.06 -38.12 -22.40
CA ALA A 28 -18.94 -39.10 -23.49
C ALA A 28 -17.48 -39.13 -23.98
N ALA A 29 -16.88 -40.32 -23.95
CA ALA A 29 -15.66 -40.66 -24.65
C ALA A 29 -16.03 -41.30 -25.98
N ASP A 30 -15.38 -40.93 -27.08
CA ASP A 30 -15.01 -41.90 -28.11
C ASP A 30 -13.82 -41.39 -28.94
N THR A 31 -13.11 -42.40 -29.40
CA THR A 31 -11.81 -42.56 -30.00
C THR A 31 -11.70 -42.06 -31.43
N SER A 32 -10.53 -41.54 -31.79
CA SER A 32 -10.04 -41.59 -33.18
C SER A 32 -8.50 -41.62 -33.22
N ARG A 33 -7.97 -42.84 -33.30
CA ARG A 33 -6.99 -43.34 -34.26
C ARG A 33 -5.99 -42.33 -34.89
N ALA A 34 -4.75 -42.42 -34.39
CA ALA A 34 -3.47 -42.54 -35.10
C ALA A 34 -3.17 -41.63 -36.31
N SER A 35 -2.13 -40.80 -36.17
CA SER A 35 -1.21 -40.45 -37.24
C SER A 35 0.24 -40.63 -36.78
N SER A 36 1.06 -41.07 -37.72
CA SER A 36 2.26 -41.88 -37.58
C SER A 36 3.45 -41.23 -36.87
N ALA A 37 4.16 -42.07 -36.12
CA ALA A 37 5.50 -41.81 -35.61
C ALA A 37 6.52 -41.92 -36.76
N ASP A 38 7.29 -40.86 -36.99
CA ASP A 38 8.58 -40.94 -37.66
C ASP A 38 9.68 -40.80 -36.59
N LYS A 39 10.60 -41.78 -36.59
CA LYS A 39 11.77 -41.84 -35.73
C LYS A 39 12.91 -41.11 -36.41
N THR A 40 13.47 -40.10 -35.76
CA THR A 40 14.90 -39.81 -35.90
C THR A 40 15.43 -39.06 -34.68
N THR A 41 16.18 -39.76 -33.84
CA THR A 41 17.26 -39.19 -33.02
C THR A 41 18.56 -39.34 -33.84
N PRO A 42 19.53 -38.42 -33.69
CA PRO A 42 20.57 -38.71 -32.70
C PRO A 42 21.20 -37.48 -32.00
N THR A 43 21.73 -37.78 -30.82
CA THR A 43 22.94 -37.22 -30.20
C THR A 43 22.89 -35.84 -29.52
N ALA A 44 22.96 -35.93 -28.19
CA ALA A 44 23.38 -34.88 -27.26
C ALA A 44 24.83 -34.43 -27.54
N SER A 45 25.06 -33.12 -27.49
CA SER A 45 26.34 -32.55 -27.11
C SER A 45 26.06 -31.35 -26.21
N ALA A 46 26.34 -31.55 -24.91
CA ALA A 46 26.30 -30.51 -23.92
C ALA A 46 27.51 -29.58 -24.12
N SER A 47 27.25 -28.29 -24.27
CA SER A 47 28.22 -27.26 -23.93
C SER A 47 27.50 -26.21 -23.10
N ALA A 48 27.33 -26.55 -21.83
CA ALA A 48 27.00 -25.60 -20.78
C ALA A 48 28.18 -24.64 -20.65
N THR A 49 28.07 -23.44 -21.23
CA THR A 49 28.82 -22.30 -20.72
C THR A 49 27.89 -21.62 -19.72
N ALA A 50 27.85 -22.20 -18.53
CA ALA A 50 27.30 -21.57 -17.35
C ALA A 50 28.13 -20.30 -17.12
N GLY A 51 27.64 -19.17 -17.59
CA GLY A 51 27.94 -17.91 -16.95
C GLY A 51 27.28 -17.97 -15.58
N GLU A 52 28.02 -18.43 -14.58
CA GLU A 52 27.65 -18.36 -13.18
C GLU A 52 27.43 -16.89 -12.79
N ARG A 53 26.23 -16.37 -13.04
CA ARG A 53 25.63 -15.45 -12.09
C ARG A 53 25.01 -16.31 -11.01
N SER A 54 25.88 -16.74 -10.11
CA SER A 54 25.48 -17.17 -8.78
C SER A 54 24.71 -16.01 -8.14
N MET A 55 23.40 -15.96 -8.36
CA MET A 55 22.45 -15.13 -7.62
C MET A 55 21.62 -16.04 -6.73
N SER A 56 22.30 -16.93 -6.03
CA SER A 56 21.77 -17.57 -4.83
C SER A 56 22.78 -17.37 -3.71
N GLY A 57 23.12 -16.10 -3.49
CA GLY A 57 23.58 -15.66 -2.20
C GLY A 57 22.35 -15.11 -1.49
N SER A 58 21.99 -15.70 -0.36
CA SER A 58 21.52 -14.89 0.76
C SER A 58 22.65 -13.91 1.14
N LEU A 59 22.92 -12.95 0.25
CA LEU A 59 23.76 -11.81 0.55
C LEU A 59 23.07 -11.13 1.71
N GLN A 60 23.69 -11.23 2.88
CA GLN A 60 23.18 -10.54 4.05
C GLN A 60 22.93 -9.10 3.65
N LEU A 61 21.70 -8.63 3.84
CA LEU A 61 21.31 -7.27 3.51
C LEU A 61 22.34 -6.27 4.05
N SER A 62 22.68 -5.29 3.22
CA SER A 62 23.62 -4.25 3.61
C SER A 62 23.11 -3.51 4.85
N ARG A 63 24.01 -2.83 5.56
CA ARG A 63 23.60 -1.95 6.66
C ARG A 63 22.67 -0.83 6.17
N GLY A 64 22.85 -0.39 4.92
CA GLY A 64 22.00 0.61 4.28
C GLY A 64 20.57 0.10 4.11
N ASP A 65 20.41 -1.09 3.54
CA ASP A 65 19.11 -1.72 3.30
C ASP A 65 18.33 -1.96 4.58
N ARG A 66 19.01 -2.49 5.62
CA ARG A 66 18.40 -2.69 6.94
C ARG A 66 17.90 -1.39 7.56
N ARG A 67 18.70 -0.32 7.45
CA ARG A 67 18.33 1.01 7.96
C ARG A 67 17.18 1.63 7.17
N PHE A 68 17.14 1.42 5.86
CA PHE A 68 16.05 1.87 5.00
C PHE A 68 14.73 1.23 5.43
N VAL A 69 14.70 -0.09 5.54
CA VAL A 69 13.49 -0.83 5.95
C VAL A 69 13.02 -0.39 7.34
N ASP A 70 13.93 -0.29 8.32
CA ASP A 70 13.60 0.17 9.68
C ASP A 70 13.03 1.59 9.71
N LYS A 71 13.67 2.53 9.01
CA LYS A 71 13.21 3.92 8.96
C LYS A 71 11.87 4.07 8.27
N LEU A 72 11.72 3.45 7.10
CA LEU A 72 10.49 3.55 6.32
C LEU A 72 9.30 2.93 7.06
N ALA A 73 9.52 1.81 7.77
CA ALA A 73 8.49 1.20 8.62
C ALA A 73 8.07 2.14 9.75
N LYS A 74 9.01 2.80 10.44
CA LYS A 74 8.69 3.77 11.50
C LYS A 74 7.89 4.97 10.99
N LEU A 75 8.31 5.54 9.85
CA LEU A 75 7.59 6.64 9.21
C LEU A 75 6.16 6.23 8.86
N GLY A 76 5.99 5.09 8.18
CA GLY A 76 4.67 4.60 7.79
C GLY A 76 3.76 4.24 8.97
N MET A 77 4.31 3.72 10.06
CA MET A 77 3.54 3.43 11.28
C MET A 77 3.10 4.72 12.00
N GLU A 78 4.01 5.69 12.15
CA GLU A 78 3.70 6.99 12.75
C GLU A 78 2.60 7.70 11.97
N GLU A 79 2.70 7.68 10.63
CA GLU A 79 1.75 8.35 9.76
C GLU A 79 0.35 7.74 9.83
N VAL A 80 0.25 6.40 9.80
CA VAL A 80 -1.05 5.72 9.95
C VAL A 80 -1.66 6.02 11.32
N ALA A 81 -0.87 5.98 12.39
CA ALA A 81 -1.37 6.25 13.74
C ALA A 81 -1.88 7.70 13.88
N LEU A 82 -1.10 8.67 13.40
CA LEU A 82 -1.48 10.07 13.46
C LEU A 82 -2.66 10.40 12.54
N SER A 83 -2.70 9.81 11.34
CA SER A 83 -3.82 10.02 10.40
C SER A 83 -5.12 9.40 10.91
N LYS A 84 -5.08 8.24 11.59
CA LYS A 84 -6.24 7.70 12.30
C LYS A 84 -6.80 8.70 13.31
N LEU A 85 -5.95 9.36 14.10
CA LEU A 85 -6.39 10.42 15.01
C LEU A 85 -7.00 11.61 14.25
N ALA A 86 -6.35 12.03 13.17
CA ALA A 86 -6.82 13.15 12.33
C ALA A 86 -8.21 12.92 11.74
N THR A 87 -8.60 11.68 11.42
CA THR A 87 -9.97 11.38 10.95
C THR A 87 -11.08 11.81 11.92
N THR A 88 -10.75 11.98 13.21
CA THR A 88 -11.71 12.36 14.26
C THR A 88 -11.41 13.72 14.90
N GLN A 89 -10.13 14.12 14.99
CA GLN A 89 -9.71 15.34 15.67
C GLN A 89 -9.65 16.56 14.76
N ALA A 90 -9.41 16.36 13.44
CA ALA A 90 -9.23 17.48 12.53
C ALA A 90 -10.51 18.31 12.38
N ALA A 91 -10.40 19.64 12.43
CA ALA A 91 -11.54 20.54 12.30
C ALA A 91 -12.05 20.58 10.86
N ARG A 92 -11.12 20.63 9.91
CA ARG A 92 -11.44 20.77 8.49
C ARG A 92 -11.85 19.42 7.86
N PRO A 93 -12.99 19.36 7.13
CA PRO A 93 -13.41 18.16 6.43
C PRO A 93 -12.41 17.65 5.39
N ASP A 94 -11.71 18.56 4.71
CA ASP A 94 -10.72 18.17 3.70
C ASP A 94 -9.47 17.51 4.31
N ILE A 95 -9.06 17.93 5.50
CA ILE A 95 -8.00 17.25 6.28
C ILE A 95 -8.46 15.87 6.76
N ARG A 96 -9.71 15.72 7.21
CA ARG A 96 -10.24 14.40 7.59
C ARG A 96 -10.27 13.43 6.42
N ASN A 97 -10.68 13.90 5.25
CA ASN A 97 -10.71 13.07 4.04
C ASN A 97 -9.29 12.66 3.62
N PHE A 98 -8.36 13.61 3.59
CA PHE A 98 -6.96 13.32 3.30
C PHE A 98 -6.36 12.31 4.30
N ALA A 99 -6.67 12.46 5.59
CA ALA A 99 -6.24 11.50 6.61
C ALA A 99 -6.79 10.09 6.37
N GLN A 100 -8.03 9.95 5.89
CA GLN A 100 -8.60 8.64 5.53
C GLN A 100 -7.87 8.01 4.34
N GLU A 101 -7.54 8.83 3.33
CA GLU A 101 -6.76 8.40 2.17
C GLU A 101 -5.36 7.93 2.58
N LEU A 102 -4.67 8.70 3.45
CA LEU A 102 -3.35 8.31 3.97
C LEU A 102 -3.40 7.02 4.77
N VAL A 103 -4.41 6.81 5.63
CA VAL A 103 -4.57 5.54 6.36
C VAL A 103 -4.67 4.37 5.38
N ALA A 104 -5.56 4.46 4.38
CA ALA A 104 -5.75 3.37 3.43
C ALA A 104 -4.50 3.09 2.58
N ALA A 105 -3.84 4.16 2.10
CA ALA A 105 -2.65 4.04 1.28
C ALA A 105 -1.48 3.48 2.07
N HIS A 106 -1.16 4.05 3.24
CA HIS A 106 0.01 3.65 4.01
C HIS A 106 -0.17 2.29 4.70
N GLU A 107 -1.40 1.88 5.07
CA GLU A 107 -1.63 0.50 5.53
C GLU A 107 -1.25 -0.54 4.47
N LYS A 108 -1.55 -0.25 3.19
CA LYS A 108 -1.15 -1.10 2.07
C LYS A 108 0.37 -1.12 1.89
N VAL A 109 1.01 0.05 1.85
CA VAL A 109 2.48 0.15 1.71
C VAL A 109 3.20 -0.55 2.86
N ASN A 110 2.72 -0.38 4.10
CA ASN A 110 3.28 -1.03 5.28
C ASN A 110 3.14 -2.56 5.22
N ALA A 111 2.01 -3.07 4.72
CA ALA A 111 1.81 -4.50 4.54
C ALA A 111 2.77 -5.08 3.47
N GLU A 112 2.97 -4.36 2.38
CA GLU A 112 3.90 -4.74 1.31
C GLU A 112 5.36 -4.71 1.81
N LEU A 113 5.75 -3.67 2.55
CA LEU A 113 7.06 -3.57 3.19
C LEU A 113 7.28 -4.69 4.22
N SER A 114 6.28 -5.01 5.03
CA SER A 114 6.34 -6.09 6.02
C SER A 114 6.57 -7.45 5.38
N LYS A 115 5.86 -7.73 4.27
CA LYS A 115 6.06 -8.96 3.50
C LYS A 115 7.48 -9.04 2.92
N LEU A 116 7.97 -7.93 2.36
CA LEU A 116 9.32 -7.85 1.79
C LEU A 116 10.42 -7.96 2.85
N ALA A 117 10.23 -7.35 4.01
CA ALA A 117 11.13 -7.46 5.15
C ALA A 117 11.19 -8.92 5.65
N SER A 118 10.03 -9.57 5.78
CA SER A 118 9.93 -10.96 6.23
C SER A 118 10.61 -11.94 5.27
N SER A 119 10.46 -11.77 3.96
CA SER A 119 11.16 -12.63 2.98
C SER A 119 12.67 -12.50 3.03
N LYS A 120 13.17 -11.39 3.59
CA LYS A 120 14.60 -11.10 3.79
C LYS A 120 15.09 -11.36 5.21
N GLY A 121 14.25 -11.96 6.07
CA GLY A 121 14.59 -12.27 7.45
C GLY A 121 14.79 -11.03 8.34
N LEU A 122 14.15 -9.91 8.00
CA LEU A 122 14.11 -8.73 8.85
C LEU A 122 12.85 -8.74 9.71
N MET A 123 13.01 -8.26 10.94
CA MET A 123 11.90 -7.91 11.82
C MET A 123 11.65 -6.41 11.73
N LEU A 124 10.41 -6.02 11.47
CA LEU A 124 10.02 -4.62 11.52
C LEU A 124 9.85 -4.16 12.98
N PRO A 125 10.06 -2.86 13.26
CA PRO A 125 9.77 -2.28 14.56
C PRO A 125 8.29 -2.45 14.92
N THR A 126 8.00 -2.63 16.21
CA THR A 126 6.64 -2.85 16.74
C THR A 126 6.23 -1.80 17.76
N ASP A 127 7.08 -0.79 17.98
CA ASP A 127 6.82 0.24 18.99
C ASP A 127 5.59 1.07 18.62
N GLU A 128 4.75 1.35 19.61
CA GLU A 128 3.59 2.20 19.40
C GLU A 128 3.99 3.66 19.21
N THR A 129 3.26 4.36 18.35
CA THR A 129 3.43 5.80 18.16
C THR A 129 2.81 6.56 19.33
N ASN A 130 3.61 7.40 20.01
CA ASN A 130 3.11 8.23 21.08
C ASN A 130 2.33 9.45 20.56
N LEU A 131 1.00 9.39 20.68
CA LEU A 131 0.09 10.45 20.23
C LEU A 131 -0.29 11.47 21.33
N ALA A 132 0.30 11.38 22.53
CA ALA A 132 -0.15 12.18 23.69
C ALA A 132 -0.04 13.71 23.50
N LYS A 133 0.92 14.16 22.67
CA LYS A 133 1.05 15.59 22.32
C LYS A 133 -0.02 16.06 21.32
N TRP A 134 -0.53 15.15 20.49
CA TRP A 134 -1.48 15.43 19.43
C TRP A 134 -2.91 15.48 19.97
N SER A 135 -3.27 14.51 20.81
CA SER A 135 -4.62 14.40 21.38
C SER A 135 -5.02 15.56 22.29
N LYS A 136 -4.05 16.35 22.76
CA LYS A 136 -4.28 17.53 23.62
C LYS A 136 -4.48 18.83 22.85
N LYS A 137 -4.29 18.83 21.52
CA LYS A 137 -4.40 20.04 20.70
C LYS A 137 -5.86 20.42 20.46
N SER A 138 -6.10 21.73 20.36
CA SER A 138 -7.34 22.23 19.77
C SER A 138 -7.45 21.72 18.34
N ALA A 139 -8.67 21.54 17.82
CA ALA A 139 -8.84 21.01 16.45
C ALA A 139 -8.19 21.92 15.39
N LYS A 140 -8.14 23.24 15.62
CA LYS A 140 -7.47 24.18 14.71
C LYS A 140 -5.95 24.05 14.76
N ASP A 141 -5.36 23.99 15.94
CA ASP A 141 -3.89 23.83 16.07
C ASP A 141 -3.46 22.43 15.62
N PHE A 142 -4.34 21.43 15.79
CA PHE A 142 -4.14 20.09 15.27
C PHE A 142 -4.03 20.10 13.74
N ASP A 143 -4.98 20.76 13.04
CA ASP A 143 -4.98 20.83 11.58
C ASP A 143 -3.67 21.42 11.02
N GLU A 144 -3.18 22.50 11.63
CA GLU A 144 -1.95 23.17 11.18
C GLU A 144 -0.71 22.29 11.37
N ASP A 145 -0.55 21.71 12.56
CA ASP A 145 0.59 20.86 12.90
C ASP A 145 0.54 19.51 12.18
N TYR A 146 -0.66 18.98 11.92
CA TYR A 146 -0.85 17.73 11.20
C TYR A 146 -0.35 17.89 9.76
N LEU A 147 -0.75 18.96 9.07
CA LEU A 147 -0.30 19.21 7.70
C LEU A 147 1.20 19.46 7.62
N GLU A 148 1.80 20.17 8.58
CA GLU A 148 3.25 20.32 8.67
C GLU A 148 3.94 18.97 8.83
N LYS A 149 3.47 18.14 9.76
CA LYS A 149 4.03 16.80 9.97
C LYS A 149 3.86 15.90 8.75
N MET A 150 2.74 15.98 8.02
CA MET A 150 2.56 15.21 6.79
C MET A 150 3.52 15.70 5.69
N ILE A 151 3.76 17.00 5.57
CA ILE A 151 4.75 17.53 4.63
C ILE A 151 6.14 16.99 4.95
N ASP A 152 6.59 17.15 6.20
CA ASP A 152 7.92 16.70 6.63
C ASP A 152 8.09 15.18 6.43
N ALA A 153 7.11 14.37 6.85
CA ALA A 153 7.18 12.92 6.74
C ALA A 153 7.25 12.44 5.27
N HIS A 154 6.54 13.12 4.37
CA HIS A 154 6.57 12.76 2.95
C HIS A 154 7.85 13.24 2.26
N GLU A 155 8.41 14.40 2.63
CA GLU A 155 9.72 14.84 2.16
C GLU A 155 10.82 13.84 2.58
N ASP A 156 10.84 13.47 3.87
CA ASP A 156 11.76 12.45 4.40
C ASP A 156 11.59 11.09 3.68
N SER A 157 10.35 10.68 3.43
CA SER A 157 10.05 9.42 2.74
C SER A 157 10.48 9.44 1.28
N ILE A 158 10.25 10.55 0.56
CA ILE A 158 10.69 10.72 -0.82
C ILE A 158 12.22 10.69 -0.90
N ASP A 159 12.93 11.36 0.00
CA ASP A 159 14.39 11.34 0.02
C ASP A 159 14.93 9.94 0.30
N LEU A 160 14.31 9.24 1.26
CA LEU A 160 14.68 7.88 1.62
C LEU A 160 14.44 6.91 0.44
N LEU A 161 13.27 6.97 -0.19
CA LEU A 161 12.91 6.13 -1.33
C LEU A 161 13.76 6.45 -2.56
N SER A 162 13.95 7.73 -2.89
CA SER A 162 14.78 8.18 -4.01
C SER A 162 16.20 7.66 -3.87
N SER A 163 16.81 7.86 -2.68
CA SER A 163 18.17 7.38 -2.45
C SER A 163 18.28 5.85 -2.50
N HIS A 164 17.25 5.11 -2.08
CA HIS A 164 17.29 3.65 -2.09
C HIS A 164 17.00 3.05 -3.47
N ALA A 165 16.12 3.69 -4.24
CA ALA A 165 15.87 3.35 -5.63
C ALA A 165 17.17 3.37 -6.46
N GLU A 166 18.11 4.26 -6.14
CA GLU A 166 19.38 4.40 -6.85
C GLU A 166 20.53 3.56 -6.28
N LYS A 167 20.60 3.43 -4.94
CA LYS A 167 21.82 2.96 -4.26
C LYS A 167 21.66 1.62 -3.52
N SER A 168 20.48 1.02 -3.51
CA SER A 168 20.27 -0.25 -2.81
C SER A 168 21.03 -1.39 -3.49
N ASP A 169 21.70 -2.21 -2.69
CA ASP A 169 22.38 -3.43 -3.13
C ASP A 169 21.36 -4.57 -3.40
N ASP A 170 20.12 -4.41 -2.93
CA ASP A 170 19.03 -5.36 -3.08
C ASP A 170 18.02 -4.88 -4.14
N ALA A 171 17.90 -5.66 -5.22
CA ALA A 171 17.07 -5.30 -6.36
C ALA A 171 15.56 -5.18 -6.01
N GLU A 172 15.07 -5.95 -5.04
CA GLU A 172 13.66 -5.91 -4.64
C GLU A 172 13.38 -4.67 -3.78
N LEU A 173 14.29 -4.28 -2.88
CA LEU A 173 14.18 -3.03 -2.11
C LEU A 173 14.29 -1.80 -3.03
N ALA A 174 15.20 -1.82 -4.00
CA ALA A 174 15.28 -0.78 -5.01
C ALA A 174 13.98 -0.67 -5.84
N SER A 175 13.38 -1.82 -6.18
CA SER A 175 12.11 -1.87 -6.92
C SER A 175 10.93 -1.35 -6.09
N PHE A 176 10.83 -1.79 -4.84
CA PHE A 176 9.84 -1.30 -3.88
C PHE A 176 9.93 0.22 -3.74
N ALA A 177 11.15 0.76 -3.60
CA ALA A 177 11.37 2.18 -3.49
C ALA A 177 10.87 2.96 -4.71
N ARG A 178 11.20 2.50 -5.92
CA ARG A 178 10.73 3.10 -7.19
C ARG A 178 9.20 3.05 -7.33
N MET A 179 8.57 1.96 -6.89
CA MET A 179 7.14 1.75 -7.04
C MET A 179 6.31 2.74 -6.21
N HIS A 180 6.77 3.10 -5.01
CA HIS A 180 6.00 3.95 -4.10
C HIS A 180 6.34 5.45 -4.17
N LEU A 181 7.44 5.82 -4.83
CA LEU A 181 7.83 7.23 -5.00
C LEU A 181 6.70 8.14 -5.54
N PRO A 182 5.96 7.77 -6.61
CA PRO A 182 4.92 8.64 -7.15
C PRO A 182 3.81 8.94 -6.14
N ALA A 183 3.39 7.95 -5.35
CA ALA A 183 2.34 8.14 -4.35
C ALA A 183 2.81 9.10 -3.23
N MET A 184 4.05 8.96 -2.76
CA MET A 184 4.59 9.88 -1.73
C MET A 184 4.67 11.32 -2.25
N GLN A 185 5.03 11.52 -3.52
CA GLN A 185 5.04 12.84 -4.17
C GLN A 185 3.63 13.44 -4.28
N GLU A 186 2.64 12.62 -4.63
CA GLU A 186 1.24 13.04 -4.70
C GLU A 186 0.69 13.44 -3.32
N HIS A 187 0.96 12.64 -2.28
CA HIS A 187 0.56 12.95 -0.92
C HIS A 187 1.22 14.24 -0.41
N LEU A 188 2.52 14.44 -0.66
CA LEU A 188 3.23 15.68 -0.33
C LEU A 188 2.56 16.89 -0.97
N GLN A 189 2.25 16.78 -2.27
CA GLN A 189 1.60 17.88 -2.99
C GLN A 189 0.22 18.18 -2.43
N THR A 190 -0.54 17.15 -2.08
CA THR A 190 -1.87 17.29 -1.46
C THR A 190 -1.78 17.98 -0.10
N ALA A 191 -0.83 17.57 0.75
CA ALA A 191 -0.60 18.20 2.05
C ALA A 191 -0.22 19.69 1.91
N LYS A 192 0.69 20.02 0.99
CA LYS A 192 1.06 21.42 0.67
C LYS A 192 -0.14 22.25 0.20
N ASN A 193 -0.97 21.68 -0.68
CA ASN A 193 -2.18 22.34 -1.17
C ASN A 193 -3.18 22.60 -0.05
N LEU A 194 -3.39 21.62 0.84
CA LEU A 194 -4.27 21.76 2.00
C LEU A 194 -3.77 22.82 2.98
N LYS A 195 -2.45 22.93 3.17
CA LYS A 195 -1.83 23.94 4.05
C LYS A 195 -2.04 25.36 3.51
N HIS A 196 -1.91 25.56 2.19
CA HIS A 196 -2.13 26.87 1.57
C HIS A 196 -3.60 27.27 1.47
N LYS A 197 -4.51 26.30 1.51
CA LYS A 197 -5.95 26.56 1.45
C LYS A 197 -6.45 27.13 2.78
N SER A 198 -6.62 28.44 2.82
CA SER A 198 -7.25 29.13 3.96
C SER A 198 -8.74 28.81 4.05
N VAL A 199 -9.24 28.68 5.28
CA VAL A 199 -10.68 28.67 5.56
C VAL A 199 -11.18 30.10 5.39
N LYS A 200 -12.10 30.33 4.46
CA LYS A 200 -12.89 31.58 4.37
C LYS A 200 -14.02 31.56 5.38
#